data_AF-A0A919LT71-F1
#
_entry.id   AF-A0A919LT71-F1
#
_cell.length_a   1.000
_cell.length_b   1.000
_cell.length_c   1.000
_cell.angle_alpha   90.00
_cell.angle_beta   90.00
_cell.angle_gamma   90.00
#
_symmetry.space_group_name_H-M   'P 1'
#
loop_
_entity.id
_entity.type
_entity.pdbx_description
1 polymer ?
#
loop_
_entity_poly.entity_id
_entity_poly.type
_entity_poly.pdbx_seq_one_letter_code
_entity_poly.pdbx_strand_id
1 'polypeptide(L)'
;MWCDYAPKYDVIRQLLEDGALGDLHTLLADHGEYFTRDHRIFNADLAGGPMMDLGSYVTSFALMVGGMPQEIVARGSATAEGLNGQTSMLFSWQNGMQGC
;
A
#
# COMPACT_ATOMS: atom_id res chain seq x y z
N MET A 1 6.49 -5.42 -7.76
CA MET A 1 6.56 -6.14 -6.47
C MET A 1 6.47 -7.64 -6.70
N TRP A 2 6.94 -8.50 -5.78
CA TRP A 2 6.86 -9.96 -6.01
C TRP A 2 5.41 -10.46 -6.06
N CYS A 3 4.51 -9.82 -5.31
CA CYS A 3 3.09 -10.14 -5.28
C CYS A 3 2.43 -10.09 -6.67
N ASP A 4 2.91 -9.23 -7.57
CA ASP A 4 2.34 -9.05 -8.91
C ASP A 4 2.40 -10.32 -9.78
N TYR A 5 3.28 -11.26 -9.41
CA TYR A 5 3.48 -12.54 -10.08
C TYR A 5 2.72 -13.70 -9.41
N ALA A 6 2.00 -13.47 -8.30
CA ALA A 6 1.13 -14.48 -7.73
C ALA A 6 -0.13 -14.66 -8.60
N PRO A 7 -0.65 -15.88 -8.80
CA PRO A 7 -1.80 -16.13 -9.67
C PRO A 7 -3.04 -15.26 -9.35
N LYS A 8 -3.24 -14.93 -8.07
CA LYS A 8 -4.36 -14.05 -7.65
C LYS A 8 -4.24 -12.62 -8.20
N TYR A 9 -3.02 -12.08 -8.34
CA TYR A 9 -2.82 -10.76 -8.92
C TYR A 9 -3.08 -10.76 -10.43
N ASP A 10 -2.84 -11.91 -11.09
CA ASP A 10 -3.22 -12.09 -12.48
C ASP A 10 -4.73 -12.06 -12.69
N VAL A 11 -5.48 -12.76 -11.85
CA VAL A 11 -6.96 -12.70 -11.86
C VAL A 11 -7.46 -11.27 -11.59
N ILE A 12 -6.87 -10.57 -10.63
CA ILE A 12 -7.26 -9.17 -10.32
C ILE A 12 -7.04 -8.28 -11.55
N ARG A 13 -5.88 -8.37 -12.22
CA ARG A 13 -5.60 -7.59 -13.43
C ARG A 13 -6.59 -7.89 -14.55
N GLN A 14 -6.91 -9.16 -14.80
CA GLN A 14 -7.90 -9.54 -15.81
C GLN A 14 -9.27 -8.94 -15.50
N LEU A 15 -9.75 -9.00 -14.25
CA LEU A 15 -11.04 -8.41 -13.85
C LEU A 15 -11.08 -6.89 -14.02
N LEU A 16 -9.95 -6.21 -13.78
CA LEU A 16 -9.80 -4.76 -13.99
C LEU A 16 -9.80 -4.41 -15.48
N GLU A 17 -9.03 -5.14 -16.29
CA GLU A 17 -8.90 -4.96 -17.74
C GLU A 17 -10.21 -5.25 -18.48
N ASP A 18 -10.93 -6.30 -18.06
CA ASP A 18 -12.22 -6.68 -18.63
C ASP A 18 -13.36 -5.71 -18.24
N GLY A 19 -13.10 -4.76 -17.34
CA GLY A 19 -14.11 -3.84 -16.82
C GLY A 19 -15.21 -4.55 -16.01
N ALA A 20 -14.93 -5.74 -15.46
CA ALA A 20 -15.91 -6.59 -14.80
C ALA A 20 -16.55 -5.93 -13.55
N LEU A 21 -15.86 -4.95 -12.97
CA LEU A 21 -16.30 -4.19 -11.79
C LEU A 21 -16.99 -2.86 -12.13
N GLY A 22 -17.07 -2.49 -13.42
CA GLY A 22 -17.52 -1.16 -13.84
C GLY A 22 -16.56 -0.06 -13.41
N ASP A 23 -17.09 1.13 -13.14
CA ASP A 23 -16.31 2.27 -12.65
C ASP A 23 -15.86 2.04 -11.21
N LEU A 24 -14.55 2.09 -10.98
CA LEU A 24 -13.98 1.98 -9.64
C LEU A 24 -14.09 3.32 -8.90
N HIS A 25 -14.69 3.29 -7.71
CA HIS A 25 -14.85 4.46 -6.86
C HIS A 25 -13.99 4.42 -5.59
N THR A 26 -13.73 3.22 -5.06
CA THR A 26 -13.04 3.05 -3.78
C THR A 26 -12.08 1.87 -3.81
N LEU A 27 -10.86 2.11 -3.38
CA LEU A 27 -9.85 1.08 -3.11
C LEU A 27 -9.54 1.06 -1.60
N LEU A 28 -9.58 -0.11 -0.97
CA LEU A 28 -9.18 -0.27 0.44
C LEU A 28 -8.07 -1.32 0.51
N ALA A 29 -6.94 -0.97 1.12
CA ALA A 29 -5.84 -1.90 1.31
C ALA A 29 -5.05 -1.61 2.60
N ASP A 30 -5.02 -2.58 3.51
CA ASP A 30 -4.23 -2.51 4.73
C ASP A 30 -3.19 -3.65 4.78
N HIS A 31 -2.08 -3.39 5.48
CA HIS A 31 -1.07 -4.38 5.77
C HIS A 31 -0.43 -4.06 7.12
N GLY A 32 -0.77 -4.86 8.12
CA GLY A 32 -0.24 -4.73 9.47
C GLY A 32 0.07 -6.10 10.06
N GLU A 33 1.16 -6.16 10.81
CA GLU A 33 1.61 -7.37 11.49
C GLU A 33 2.26 -6.99 12.83
N TYR A 34 2.17 -7.89 13.80
CA TYR A 34 2.85 -7.75 15.07
C TYR A 34 4.30 -8.22 14.95
N PHE A 35 5.24 -7.41 15.42
CA PHE A 35 6.65 -7.77 15.51
C PHE A 35 7.17 -7.54 16.94
N THR A 36 8.04 -8.42 17.39
CA THR A 36 8.82 -8.20 18.61
C THR A 36 9.88 -7.12 18.37
N ARG A 37 10.33 -6.44 19.44
CA ARG A 37 11.23 -5.27 19.31
C ARG A 37 12.61 -5.58 18.72
N ASP A 38 13.06 -6.82 18.84
CA ASP A 38 14.31 -7.31 18.26
C ASP A 38 14.24 -7.56 16.74
N HIS A 39 13.04 -7.49 16.15
CA HIS A 39 12.84 -7.71 14.73
C HIS A 39 13.50 -6.61 13.89
N ARG A 40 14.08 -7.00 12.74
CA ARG A 40 14.82 -6.08 11.84
C ARG A 40 14.00 -4.89 11.34
N ILE A 41 12.67 -4.99 11.35
CA ILE A 41 11.77 -3.91 10.93
C ILE A 41 11.94 -2.65 11.78
N PHE A 42 12.47 -2.78 13.00
CA PHE A 42 12.77 -1.65 13.88
C PHE A 42 14.24 -1.20 13.81
N ASN A 43 15.05 -1.74 12.89
CA ASN A 43 16.45 -1.36 12.71
C ASN A 43 16.59 -0.27 11.63
N ALA A 44 16.90 0.96 12.05
CA ALA A 44 17.10 2.11 11.18
C ALA A 44 18.29 1.95 10.21
N ASP A 45 19.36 1.27 10.63
CA ASP A 45 20.56 1.07 9.81
C ASP A 45 20.30 0.15 8.59
N LEU A 46 19.20 -0.61 8.63
CA LEU A 46 18.74 -1.46 7.53
C LEU A 46 17.61 -0.81 6.72
N ALA A 47 17.40 0.50 6.87
CA ALA A 47 16.25 1.22 6.32
C ALA A 47 14.90 0.61 6.73
N GLY A 48 14.81 0.15 7.97
CA GLY A 48 13.58 -0.40 8.54
C GLY A 48 12.44 0.62 8.66
N GLY A 49 11.35 0.15 9.23
CA GLY A 49 10.12 0.89 9.48
C GLY A 49 8.93 0.19 8.83
N PRO A 50 7.82 -0.02 9.54
CA PRO A 50 6.60 -0.61 8.96
C PRO A 50 6.15 0.03 7.64
N MET A 51 6.34 1.33 7.46
CA MET A 51 6.04 1.97 6.16
C MET A 51 6.91 1.42 5.01
N MET A 52 8.22 1.21 5.22
CA MET A 52 9.11 0.71 4.18
C MET A 52 8.90 -0.79 3.92
N ASP A 53 8.77 -1.56 5.00
CA ASP A 53 8.66 -3.02 4.92
C ASP A 53 7.26 -3.50 4.51
N LEU A 54 6.19 -2.89 5.01
CA LEU A 54 4.81 -3.31 4.76
C LEU A 54 4.05 -2.34 3.85
N GLY A 55 4.24 -1.03 4.04
CA GLY A 55 3.52 0.01 3.30
C GLY A 55 3.77 -0.04 1.80
N SER A 56 4.97 -0.45 1.37
CA SER A 56 5.32 -0.64 -0.04
C SER A 56 4.37 -1.60 -0.77
N TYR A 57 3.82 -2.61 -0.09
CA TYR A 57 2.87 -3.56 -0.68
C TYR A 57 1.54 -2.90 -1.05
N VAL A 58 0.94 -2.17 -0.10
CA VAL A 58 -0.35 -1.51 -0.33
C VAL A 58 -0.22 -0.32 -1.26
N THR A 59 0.90 0.42 -1.22
CA THR A 59 1.21 1.47 -2.20
C THR A 59 1.37 0.89 -3.60
N SER A 60 2.11 -0.21 -3.76
CA SER A 60 2.27 -0.87 -5.06
C SER A 60 0.94 -1.40 -5.60
N PHE A 61 0.09 -1.96 -4.72
CA PHE A 61 -1.24 -2.42 -5.11
C PHE A 61 -2.14 -1.26 -5.56
N ALA A 62 -2.12 -0.14 -4.85
CA ALA A 62 -2.86 1.06 -5.25
C ALA A 62 -2.43 1.60 -6.62
N LEU A 63 -1.12 1.62 -6.89
CA LEU A 63 -0.60 2.01 -8.20
C LEU A 63 -0.96 1.00 -9.31
N MET A 64 -1.02 -0.29 -8.99
CA MET A 64 -1.45 -1.31 -9.95
C MET A 64 -2.93 -1.15 -10.32
N VAL A 65 -3.80 -0.86 -9.35
CA VAL A 65 -5.25 -0.71 -9.57
C VAL A 65 -5.58 0.63 -10.24
N GLY A 66 -5.05 1.74 -9.74
CA GLY A 66 -5.44 3.08 -10.18
C GLY A 66 -4.47 3.79 -11.12
N GLY A 67 -3.27 3.24 -11.32
CA GLY A 67 -2.17 3.97 -11.93
C GLY A 67 -1.66 5.08 -11.02
N MET A 68 -1.03 6.10 -11.60
CA MET A 68 -0.45 7.22 -10.84
C MET A 68 -1.55 8.12 -10.24
N PRO A 69 -1.60 8.30 -8.90
CA PRO A 69 -2.54 9.22 -8.26
C PRO A 69 -2.18 10.68 -8.58
N GLN A 70 -3.19 11.55 -8.56
CA GLN A 70 -3.02 13.00 -8.67
C GLN A 70 -2.57 13.62 -7.34
N GLU A 71 -3.03 13.06 -6.22
CA GLU A 71 -2.72 13.54 -4.87
C GLU A 71 -2.56 12.36 -3.92
N ILE A 72 -1.65 12.52 -2.95
CA ILE A 72 -1.50 11.61 -1.80
C ILE A 72 -1.48 12.46 -0.53
N VAL A 73 -2.38 12.18 0.41
CA VAL A 73 -2.38 12.75 1.75
C VAL A 73 -2.05 11.66 2.75
N ALA A 74 -0.94 11.80 3.48
CA ALA A 74 -0.51 10.81 4.46
C ALA A 74 -0.52 11.35 5.89
N ARG A 75 -0.72 10.43 6.85
CA ARG A 75 -0.54 10.64 8.28
C ARG A 75 0.16 9.41 8.86
N GLY A 76 1.02 9.63 9.85
CA GLY A 76 1.64 8.52 10.55
C GLY A 76 2.10 8.87 11.95
N SER A 77 2.43 7.83 12.70
CA SER A 77 3.09 7.89 14.00
C SER A 77 4.42 7.15 13.94
N ALA A 78 5.41 7.69 14.64
CA ALA A 78 6.72 7.05 14.72
C ALA A 78 6.69 5.85 15.68
N THR A 79 7.52 4.86 15.37
CA THR A 79 7.98 3.85 16.34
C THR A 79 8.81 4.51 17.45
N ALA A 80 9.12 3.78 18.52
CA ALA A 80 9.98 4.29 19.59
C ALA A 80 11.41 4.62 19.08
N GLU A 81 11.83 3.92 18.03
CA GLU A 81 13.12 4.04 17.35
C GLU A 81 13.14 5.21 16.33
N GLY A 82 12.04 5.95 16.19
CA GLY A 82 11.93 7.09 15.27
C GLY A 82 11.65 6.72 13.80
N LEU A 83 11.46 5.43 13.51
CA LEU A 83 11.07 4.95 12.17
C LEU A 83 9.58 5.19 11.92
N ASN A 84 9.18 5.33 10.66
CA ASN A 84 7.78 5.45 10.26
C ASN A 84 7.00 4.18 10.65
N GLY A 85 6.23 4.27 11.74
CA GLY A 85 5.44 3.19 12.30
C GLY A 85 4.09 3.08 11.61
N GLN A 86 3.00 3.28 12.35
CA GLN A 86 1.66 3.25 11.77
C GLN A 86 1.53 4.40 10.76
N THR A 87 1.15 4.07 9.53
CA THR A 87 0.97 5.02 8.44
C THR A 87 -0.37 4.77 7.75
N SER A 88 -1.09 5.83 7.44
CA SER A 88 -2.31 5.82 6.65
C SER A 88 -2.16 6.82 5.51
N MET A 89 -2.66 6.46 4.33
CA MET A 89 -2.52 7.26 3.11
C MET A 89 -3.89 7.35 2.44
N LEU A 90 -4.23 8.51 1.90
CA LEU A 90 -5.36 8.70 1.00
C LEU A 90 -4.82 9.06 -0.38
N PHE A 91 -5.16 8.25 -1.37
CA PHE A 91 -4.84 8.42 -2.77
C PHE A 91 -6.06 8.96 -3.52
N SER A 92 -5.86 9.95 -4.37
CA SER A 92 -6.92 10.53 -5.22
C SER A 92 -6.52 10.45 -6.69
N TRP A 93 -7.39 9.95 -7.55
CA TRP A 93 -7.18 9.87 -9.00
C TRP A 93 -8.09 10.84 -9.77
N GLN A 94 -7.68 11.19 -10.99
CA GLN A 94 -8.37 12.17 -11.82
C GLN A 94 -9.82 11.80 -12.15
N ASN A 95 -10.12 10.50 -12.22
CA ASN A 95 -11.48 9.97 -12.46
C ASN A 95 -12.40 10.02 -11.23
N GLY A 96 -11.93 10.57 -10.11
CA GLY A 96 -12.70 10.67 -8.86
C GLY A 96 -12.63 9.44 -7.97
N MET A 97 -11.90 8.39 -8.36
CA MET A 97 -11.61 7.27 -7.47
C MET A 97 -10.77 7.75 -6.28
N GLN A 98 -11.06 7.20 -5.10
CA GLN A 98 -10.24 7.37 -3.90
C GLN A 98 -9.76 6.03 -3.36
N GLY A 99 -8.61 6.01 -2.70
CA GLY A 99 -8.07 4.80 -2.10
C GLY A 99 -7.38 5.07 -0.77
N CYS A 100 -7.51 4.15 0.19
CA CYS A 100 -6.83 4.27 1.48
C CYS A 100 -6.23 2.97 2.01
#